data_AF-A0A2D9ZCC1-F1
#
_entry.id   AF-A0A2D9ZCC1-F1
#
_cell.length_a   1.000
_cell.length_b   1.000
_cell.length_c   1.000
_cell.angle_alpha   90.00
_cell.angle_beta   90.00
_cell.angle_gamma   90.00
#
_symmetry.space_group_name_H-M   'P 1'
#
loop_
_entity.id
_entity.type
_entity.pdbx_description
1 polymer ?
#
loop_
_entity_poly.entity_id
_entity_poly.type
_entity_poly.pdbx_seq_one_letter_code
_entity_poly.pdbx_strand_id
1 'polypeptide(L)'
;MILGQVKLILLKERREYLIGKVTQLDEEPSLLIENCYEIKEEDVIIPFPPFTEQRDLFLTSESIFTILDPSPKLAEIYEKA
;
A
#
# COMPACT_ATOMS: atom_id res chain seq x y z
N MET A 1 14.36 -11.40 9.10
CA MET A 1 13.11 -11.05 8.39
C MET A 1 13.01 -9.54 8.45
N ILE A 2 13.13 -8.84 7.33
CA ILE A 2 13.00 -7.37 7.31
C ILE A 2 11.51 -7.09 7.55
N LEU A 3 11.20 -6.30 8.57
CA LEU A 3 9.81 -5.96 8.89
C LEU A 3 9.33 -4.89 7.90
N GLY A 4 8.20 -5.12 7.23
CA GLY A 4 7.60 -4.15 6.34
C GLY A 4 7.25 -2.84 7.07
N GLN A 5 7.38 -1.71 6.38
CA GLN A 5 7.04 -0.39 6.92
C GLN A 5 5.74 0.11 6.33
N VAL A 6 4.91 0.81 7.12
CA VAL A 6 3.69 1.43 6.59
C VAL A 6 4.09 2.52 5.60
N LYS A 7 3.64 2.39 4.35
CA LYS A 7 3.91 3.35 3.28
C LYS A 7 2.65 3.61 2.48
N LEU A 8 2.65 4.77 1.82
CA LEU A 8 1.69 5.14 0.80
C LEU A 8 2.31 4.87 -0.57
N ILE A 9 1.60 4.18 -1.46
CA ILE A 9 2.04 3.82 -2.81
C ILE A 9 1.13 4.50 -3.85
N LEU A 10 1.74 5.23 -4.78
CA LEU A 10 1.09 5.72 -6.00
C LEU A 10 1.48 4.81 -7.16
N LEU A 11 0.49 4.42 -7.96
CA LEU A 11 0.69 3.64 -9.18
C LEU A 11 0.79 4.55 -10.41
N LYS A 12 1.51 4.12 -11.44
CA LYS A 12 1.66 4.92 -12.69
C LYS A 12 0.35 5.02 -13.47
N GLU A 13 -0.33 3.89 -13.66
CA GLU A 13 -1.47 3.75 -14.57
C GLU A 13 -2.83 3.66 -13.84
N ARG A 14 -2.85 3.85 -12.52
CA ARG A 14 -4.08 3.79 -11.74
C ARG A 14 -4.18 4.95 -10.75
N ARG A 15 -5.41 5.25 -10.34
CA ARG A 15 -5.72 6.47 -9.57
C ARG A 15 -5.85 6.22 -8.07
N GLU A 16 -5.92 4.96 -7.67
CA GLU A 16 -6.02 4.56 -6.27
C GLU A 16 -4.72 4.96 -5.53
N TYR A 17 -4.87 5.64 -4.41
CA TYR A 17 -3.79 5.84 -3.46
C TYR A 17 -3.79 4.65 -2.51
N LEU A 18 -2.72 3.86 -2.51
CA LEU A 18 -2.67 2.65 -1.68
C LEU A 18 -1.90 2.91 -0.40
N ILE A 19 -2.30 2.25 0.69
CA ILE A 19 -1.54 2.17 1.94
C ILE A 19 -1.44 0.72 2.38
N GLY A 20 -0.30 0.35 2.95
CA GLY A 20 -0.07 -0.97 3.51
C GLY A 20 1.32 -1.12 4.10
N LYS A 21 1.61 -2.31 4.65
CA LYS A 21 2.96 -2.66 5.10
C LYS A 21 3.80 -3.06 3.90
N VAL A 22 4.79 -2.25 3.56
CA VAL A 22 5.62 -2.40 2.38
C VAL A 22 6.95 -3.04 2.72
N THR A 23 7.28 -4.10 1.98
CA THR A 23 8.60 -4.70 1.92
C THR A 23 9.13 -4.54 0.50
N GLN A 24 10.29 -3.89 0.35
CA GLN A 24 11.02 -3.86 -0.91
C GLN A 24 11.78 -5.18 -1.07
N LEU A 25 11.69 -5.77 -2.26
CA LEU A 25 12.26 -7.06 -2.59
C LEU A 25 13.51 -6.85 -3.46
N ASP A 26 14.48 -7.76 -3.34
CA ASP A 26 15.76 -7.67 -4.06
C ASP A 26 15.66 -8.09 -5.53
N GLU A 27 14.55 -8.73 -5.92
CA GLU A 27 14.24 -9.20 -7.27
C GLU A 27 12.79 -8.82 -7.65
N GLU A 28 12.43 -8.95 -8.93
CA GLU A 28 11.04 -8.76 -9.37
C GLU A 28 10.13 -9.91 -8.91
N PRO A 29 8.90 -9.64 -8.45
CA PRO A 29 8.26 -8.33 -8.25
C PRO A 29 8.96 -7.50 -7.17
N SER A 30 9.25 -6.23 -7.45
CA SER A 30 10.11 -5.40 -6.57
C SER A 30 9.50 -5.02 -5.22
N LEU A 31 8.19 -5.25 -5.03
CA LEU A 31 7.49 -4.79 -3.84
C LEU A 31 6.36 -5.74 -3.41
N LEU A 32 6.30 -6.03 -2.12
CA LEU A 32 5.16 -6.66 -1.44
C LEU A 32 4.46 -5.61 -0.57
N ILE A 33 3.15 -5.44 -0.75
CA ILE A 33 2.26 -4.71 0.15
C ILE A 33 1.44 -5.73 0.91
N GLU A 34 1.54 -5.78 2.24
CA GLU A 34 0.67 -6.59 3.09
C GLU A 34 -0.44 -5.73 3.69
N ASN A 35 -1.62 -6.32 3.88
CA ASN A 35 -2.81 -5.64 4.42
C ASN A 35 -3.13 -4.34 3.65
N CYS A 36 -3.26 -4.42 2.33
CA CYS A 36 -3.49 -3.25 1.48
C CYS A 36 -4.90 -2.65 1.63
N TYR A 37 -4.95 -1.31 1.69
CA TYR A 37 -6.16 -0.51 1.63
C TYR A 37 -6.00 0.60 0.58
N GLU A 38 -7.11 1.03 0.00
CA GLU A 38 -7.20 2.25 -0.78
C GLU A 38 -7.61 3.42 0.13
N ILE A 39 -6.94 4.55 -0.02
CA ILE A 39 -7.27 5.81 0.64
C ILE A 39 -8.32 6.55 -0.20
N LYS A 40 -9.42 6.91 0.44
CA LYS A 40 -10.52 7.72 -0.11
C LYS A 40 -10.51 9.12 0.52
N GLU A 41 -11.52 9.91 0.19
CA GLU A 41 -11.71 11.24 0.76
C GLU A 41 -11.83 11.19 2.29
N GLU A 42 -11.54 12.32 2.95
CA GLU A 42 -11.66 12.49 4.40
C GLU A 42 -10.83 11.49 5.24
N ASP A 43 -9.71 10.99 4.70
CA ASP A 43 -8.84 9.99 5.31
C ASP A 43 -9.53 8.63 5.59
N VAL A 44 -10.61 8.31 4.87
CA VAL A 44 -11.24 6.99 4.93
C VAL A 44 -10.39 5.98 4.18
N ILE A 45 -10.10 4.82 4.78
CA ILE A 45 -9.44 3.71 4.09
C ILE A 45 -10.42 2.56 3.87
N ILE A 46 -10.36 1.94 2.69
CA ILE A 46 -11.20 0.80 2.34
C ILE A 46 -10.34 -0.40 1.90
N PRO A 47 -10.76 -1.63 2.22
CA PRO A 47 -10.25 -2.87 1.64
C PRO A 47 -9.82 -2.79 0.17
N PHE A 48 -8.56 -3.14 -0.13
CA PHE A 48 -8.10 -3.25 -1.52
C PHE A 48 -7.25 -4.52 -1.76
N PRO A 49 -7.53 -5.32 -2.82
CA PRO A 49 -8.56 -5.10 -3.84
C PRO A 49 -9.98 -5.42 -3.33
N PRO A 50 -11.03 -4.78 -3.89
CA PRO A 50 -12.38 -4.84 -3.31
C PRO A 50 -13.14 -6.16 -3.52
N PHE A 51 -12.64 -7.04 -4.40
CA PHE A 51 -13.34 -8.28 -4.80
C PHE A 51 -12.65 -9.55 -4.29
N THR A 52 -11.80 -9.42 -3.27
CA THR A 52 -11.10 -10.53 -2.63
C THR A 52 -10.80 -10.24 -1.16
N GLU A 53 -10.76 -11.28 -0.36
CA GLU A 53 -10.26 -11.22 1.02
C GLU A 53 -8.72 -11.22 1.08
N GLN A 54 -8.04 -11.51 -0.04
CA GLN A 54 -6.59 -11.42 -0.12
C GLN A 54 -6.14 -9.96 -0.22
N ARG A 55 -5.27 -9.55 0.69
CA ARG A 55 -4.80 -8.15 0.81
C ARG A 55 -3.32 -7.97 0.55
N ASP A 56 -2.64 -9.05 0.21
CA ASP A 56 -1.22 -9.04 -0.09
C ASP A 56 -1.03 -8.86 -1.59
N LEU A 57 -0.32 -7.79 -1.97
CA LEU A 57 -0.11 -7.41 -3.36
C LEU A 57 1.38 -7.42 -3.70
N PHE A 58 1.71 -8.11 -4.79
CA PHE A 58 3.02 -8.02 -5.41
C PHE A 58 2.96 -7.01 -6.56
N LEU A 59 3.84 -6.02 -6.53
CA LEU A 59 3.95 -5.00 -7.57
C LEU A 59 5.31 -5.09 -8.26
N THR A 60 5.28 -5.01 -9.58
CA THR A 60 6.50 -4.81 -10.37
C THR A 60 6.94 -3.36 -10.28
N SER A 61 8.26 -3.11 -10.40
CA SER A 61 8.82 -1.76 -10.34
C SER A 61 8.19 -0.82 -11.38
N GLU A 62 7.86 -1.36 -12.55
CA GLU A 62 7.22 -0.61 -13.63
C GLU A 62 5.81 -0.09 -13.31
N SER A 63 5.12 -0.70 -12.34
CA SER A 63 3.77 -0.30 -11.94
C SER A 63 3.77 0.86 -10.93
N ILE A 64 4.89 1.09 -10.26
CA ILE A 64 5.02 2.03 -9.13
C ILE A 64 5.43 3.40 -9.65
N PHE A 65 4.70 4.43 -9.26
CA PHE A 65 5.09 5.81 -9.51
C PHE A 65 6.00 6.35 -8.40
N THR A 66 5.56 6.22 -7.14
CA THR A 66 6.37 6.61 -5.97
C THR A 66 5.89 5.91 -4.70
N ILE A 67 6.78 5.82 -3.71
CA ILE A 67 6.52 5.32 -2.36
C ILE A 67 6.79 6.47 -1.40
N LEU A 68 5.85 6.74 -0.49
CA LEU A 68 5.88 7.88 0.42
C LEU A 68 5.59 7.44 1.86
N ASP A 69 6.00 8.26 2.81
CA ASP A 69 5.54 8.12 4.20
C ASP A 69 4.11 8.68 4.33
N PRO A 70 3.20 7.97 5.03
CA PRO A 70 1.90 8.53 5.34
C PRO A 70 2.03 9.68 6.35
N SER A 71 1.00 10.55 6.39
CA SER A 71 0.88 11.52 7.47
C SER A 71 0.64 10.79 8.81
N PRO A 72 0.98 11.40 9.97
CA PRO A 72 0.75 10.77 11.27
C PRO A 72 -0.72 10.36 11.49
N LYS A 73 -1.66 11.21 11.09
CA LYS A 73 -3.10 10.93 11.17
C LYS A 73 -3.49 9.68 10.38
N LEU A 74 -3.00 9.55 9.14
CA LEU A 74 -3.33 8.41 8.29
C LEU A 74 -2.68 7.12 8.79
N ALA A 75 -1.45 7.20 9.33
CA ALA A 75 -0.80 6.06 9.97
C ALA A 75 -1.62 5.54 11.17
N GLU A 76 -2.12 6.44 12.03
CA GLU A 76 -2.98 6.06 13.15
C GLU A 76 -4.31 5.44 12.71
N ILE A 77 -4.89 5.89 11.59
CA ILE A 77 -6.10 5.30 11.02
C ILE A 77 -5.81 3.88 10.54
N TYR A 78 -4.71 3.68 9.83
CA TYR A 78 -4.30 2.37 9.33
C TYR A 78 -3.99 1.38 10.46
N GLU A 79 -3.34 1.82 11.53
CA GLU A 79 -3.03 0.95 12.68
C GLU A 79 -4.27 0.42 13.42
N LYS A 80 -5.42 1.07 13.26
CA LYS A 80 -6.69 0.71 13.91
C LYS A 80 -7.63 -0.10 13.00
N ALA A 81 -7.29 -0.26 11.73
CA ALA A 81 -8.08 -0.97 10.73
C ALA A 81 -7.78 -2.48 10.69
#